data_AF-A0A967WNQ0-F1
#
_entry.id   AF-A0A967WNQ0-F1
#
_cell.length_a   1.000
_cell.length_b   1.000
_cell.length_c   1.000
_cell.angle_alpha   90.00
_cell.angle_beta   90.00
_cell.angle_gamma   90.00
#
_symmetry.space_group_name_H-M   'P 1'
#
loop_
_entity.id
_entity.type
_entity.pdbx_description
1 polymer ?
#
loop_
_entity_poly.entity_id
_entity_poly.type
_entity_poly.pdbx_seq_one_letter_code
_entity_poly.pdbx_strand_id
1 'polypeptide(L)'
;DRMEVISLPGYTELEKENIAKLHLISKQREENGLEASQVKFRRDALLEVIQHYTREAGVRNLERAIGRIMRKVATRLVKKPSTRN
;
A
#
# COMPACT_ATOMS: atom_id res chain seq x y z
N ASP A 1 -5.33 -20.60 34.88
CA ASP A 1 -5.32 -20.09 33.50
C ASP A 1 -3.95 -19.47 33.22
N ARG A 2 -3.17 -20.03 32.30
CA ARG A 2 -1.77 -19.65 32.08
C ARG A 2 -1.55 -19.31 30.62
N MET A 3 -1.67 -18.02 30.29
CA MET A 3 -1.26 -17.49 28.99
C MET A 3 0.22 -17.07 29.04
N GLU A 4 1.00 -17.53 28.07
CA GLU A 4 2.34 -17.01 27.80
C GLU A 4 2.22 -15.74 26.95
N VAL A 5 2.79 -14.63 27.43
CA VAL A 5 2.74 -13.35 26.73
C VAL A 5 3.91 -13.26 25.76
N ILE A 6 3.63 -13.33 24.46
CA ILE A 6 4.61 -13.09 23.39
C ILE A 6 4.53 -11.62 22.96
N SER A 7 5.63 -10.89 23.06
CA SER A 7 5.74 -9.51 22.57
C SER A 7 6.15 -9.52 21.10
N LEU A 8 5.34 -8.89 20.24
CA LEU A 8 5.68 -8.66 18.84
C LEU A 8 6.07 -7.20 18.67
N PRO A 9 7.34 -6.89 18.33
CA PRO A 9 7.76 -5.53 18.08
C PRO A 9 7.12 -4.97 16.80
N GLY A 10 7.11 -3.64 16.69
CA GLY A 10 6.73 -2.96 15.46
C GLY A 10 7.75 -3.16 14.33
N TYR A 11 7.38 -2.71 13.14
CA TYR A 11 8.23 -2.80 11.96
C TYR A 11 9.05 -1.52 11.76
N THR A 12 10.30 -1.69 11.37
CA THR A 12 11.17 -0.63 10.83
C THR A 12 10.65 -0.14 9.48
N GLU A 13 11.11 1.04 9.02
CA GLU A 13 10.73 1.57 7.71
C GLU A 13 11.08 0.62 6.56
N LEU A 14 12.24 -0.02 6.63
CA LEU A 14 12.69 -1.00 5.63
C LEU A 14 11.80 -2.25 5.61
N GLU A 15 11.42 -2.77 6.79
CA GLU A 15 10.49 -3.90 6.88
C GLU A 15 9.12 -3.52 6.32
N LYS A 16 8.62 -2.33 6.63
CA LYS A 16 7.36 -1.83 6.05
C LYS A 16 7.44 -1.66 4.53
N GLU A 17 8.57 -1.16 4.02
CA GLU A 17 8.82 -1.06 2.58
C GLU A 17 8.72 -2.44 1.91
N ASN A 18 9.35 -3.46 2.50
CA ASN A 18 9.33 -4.82 1.98
C ASN A 18 7.94 -5.46 2.08
N ILE A 19 7.25 -5.32 3.23
CA ILE A 19 5.87 -5.80 3.42
C ILE A 19 4.94 -5.16 2.38
N ALA A 20 5.09 -3.86 2.12
CA ALA A 20 4.28 -3.16 1.14
C ALA A 20 4.52 -3.69 -0.28
N LYS A 21 5.77 -3.90 -0.69
CA LYS A 21 6.11 -4.43 -2.02
C LYS A 21 5.65 -5.86 -2.23
N LEU A 22 5.83 -6.72 -1.23
CA LEU A 22 5.55 -8.15 -1.34
C LEU A 22 4.05 -8.46 -1.19
N HIS A 23 3.33 -7.69 -0.37
CA HIS A 23 1.96 -8.05 0.04
C HIS A 23 0.94 -6.93 -0.16
N LEU A 24 1.20 -5.71 0.33
CA LEU A 24 0.13 -4.69 0.38
C LEU A 24 -0.20 -4.15 -1.00
N ILE A 25 0.80 -3.90 -1.84
CA ILE A 25 0.59 -3.35 -3.19
C ILE A 25 -0.16 -4.34 -4.08
N SER A 26 0.25 -5.62 -4.07
CA SER A 26 -0.41 -6.68 -4.84
C SER A 26 -1.86 -6.86 -4.39
N LYS A 27 -2.09 -6.95 -3.08
CA LYS A 27 -3.43 -7.05 -2.49
C LYS A 27 -4.32 -5.85 -2.85
N GLN A 28 -3.84 -4.63 -2.60
CA GLN A 28 -4.63 -3.42 -2.89
C GLN A 28 -4.88 -3.23 -4.38
N ARG A 29 -3.96 -3.67 -5.25
CA ARG A 29 -4.18 -3.65 -6.69
C ARG A 29 -5.34 -4.58 -7.09
N GLU A 30 -5.37 -5.80 -6.57
CA GLU A 30 -6.44 -6.77 -6.82
C GLU A 30 -7.79 -6.28 -6.28
N GLU A 31 -7.84 -5.79 -5.03
CA GLU A 31 -9.06 -5.26 -4.41
C GLU A 31 -9.66 -4.06 -5.16
N ASN A 32 -8.81 -3.29 -5.87
CA ASN A 32 -9.27 -2.13 -6.66
C ASN A 32 -9.41 -2.45 -8.16
N GLY A 33 -9.27 -3.73 -8.57
CA GLY A 33 -9.46 -4.16 -9.96
C GLY A 33 -8.47 -3.56 -10.95
N LEU A 34 -7.23 -3.29 -10.51
CA LEU A 34 -6.18 -2.70 -11.34
C LEU A 34 -5.25 -3.77 -11.90
N GLU A 35 -4.79 -3.58 -13.14
CA GLU A 35 -3.72 -4.38 -13.71
C GLU A 35 -2.33 -3.88 -13.26
N ALA A 36 -1.32 -4.75 -13.37
CA ALA A 36 0.07 -4.40 -13.07
C ALA A 36 0.60 -3.24 -13.94
N SER A 37 0.11 -3.16 -15.18
CA SER A 37 0.47 -2.14 -16.17
C SER A 37 -0.10 -0.75 -15.83
N GLN A 38 -1.18 -0.70 -15.05
CA GLN A 38 -1.95 0.52 -14.79
C GLN A 38 -1.40 1.32 -13.60
N VAL A 39 -0.61 0.69 -12.72
CA VAL A 39 -0.06 1.35 -11.53
C VAL A 39 1.30 0.79 -11.14
N LYS A 40 2.26 1.70 -10.89
CA LYS A 40 3.59 1.37 -10.39
C LYS A 40 3.96 2.31 -9.26
N PHE A 41 4.39 1.74 -8.14
CA PHE A 41 4.96 2.50 -7.04
C PHE A 41 6.46 2.63 -7.25
N ARG A 42 6.95 3.87 -7.28
CA ARG A 42 8.38 4.15 -7.17
C ARG A 42 8.80 3.99 -5.70
N ARG A 43 10.07 3.64 -5.49
CA ARG A 43 10.63 3.42 -4.15
C ARG A 43 10.53 4.68 -3.27
N ASP A 44 10.94 5.82 -3.81
CA ASP A 44 10.88 7.13 -3.15
C ASP A 44 9.46 7.49 -2.71
N ALA A 45 8.48 7.31 -3.60
CA ALA A 45 7.07 7.59 -3.29
C ALA A 45 6.53 6.67 -2.18
N LEU A 46 6.95 5.40 -2.15
CA LEU A 46 6.55 4.48 -1.08
C LEU A 46 7.17 4.86 0.27
N LEU A 47 8.45 5.25 0.27
CA LEU A 47 9.14 5.73 1.47
C LEU A 47 8.50 7.02 2.01
N GLU A 48 8.13 7.95 1.13
CA GLU A 48 7.43 9.19 1.50
C GLU A 48 6.10 8.88 2.19
N VAL A 49 5.32 7.92 1.67
CA VAL A 49 4.08 7.45 2.32
C VAL A 49 4.37 6.88 3.71
N ILE A 50 5.38 6.02 3.85
CA ILE A 50 5.75 5.42 5.14
C ILE A 50 6.13 6.52 6.15
N GLN A 51 6.99 7.46 5.77
CA GLN A 51 7.58 8.45 6.69
C GLN A 51 6.62 9.58 7.05
N HIS A 52 5.84 10.06 6.08
CA HIS A 52 5.06 11.29 6.25
C HIS A 52 3.54 11.06 6.36
N TYR A 53 3.05 9.91 5.91
CA TYR A 53 1.61 9.62 5.89
C TYR A 53 1.22 8.43 6.78
N THR A 54 2.17 7.79 7.45
CA THR A 54 1.92 6.76 8.45
C THR A 54 2.68 7.05 9.75
N ARG A 55 1.99 6.99 10.89
CA ARG A 55 2.58 7.02 12.24
C ARG A 55 1.97 5.90 13.07
N GLU A 56 2.53 4.72 12.93
CA GLU A 56 2.10 3.51 13.64
C GLU A 56 3.27 2.52 13.74
N ALA A 57 3.20 1.54 14.65
CA ALA A 57 4.16 0.43 14.71
C ALA A 57 3.91 -0.61 13.59
N GLY A 58 2.65 -0.81 13.21
CA GLY A 58 2.23 -1.77 12.17
C GLY A 58 2.21 -1.19 10.76
N VAL A 59 1.34 -1.76 9.92
CA VAL A 59 1.17 -1.39 8.49
C VAL A 59 -0.29 -1.10 8.10
N ARG A 60 -1.19 -0.92 9.06
CA ARG A 60 -2.62 -0.74 8.79
C ARG A 60 -2.92 0.59 8.10
N ASN A 61 -2.30 1.67 8.55
CA ASN A 61 -2.37 2.98 7.91
C ASN A 61 -1.59 3.00 6.59
N LEU A 62 -0.49 2.26 6.48
CA LEU A 62 0.22 2.08 5.21
C LEU A 62 -0.67 1.43 4.15
N GLU A 63 -1.32 0.31 4.49
CA GLU A 63 -2.26 -0.38 3.62
C GLU A 63 -3.42 0.55 3.19
N ARG A 64 -4.02 1.28 4.14
CA ARG A 64 -5.06 2.28 3.83
C ARG A 64 -4.58 3.39 2.91
N ALA A 65 -3.36 3.89 3.10
CA ALA A 65 -2.80 4.94 2.26
C ALA A 65 -2.59 4.43 0.82
N ILE A 66 -2.03 3.22 0.66
CA ILE A 66 -1.89 2.55 -0.63
C ILE A 66 -3.27 2.36 -1.29
N GLY A 67 -4.26 1.87 -0.55
CA GLY A 67 -5.62 1.67 -1.07
C GLY A 67 -6.29 2.97 -1.55
N ARG A 68 -6.10 4.08 -0.83
CA ARG A 68 -6.58 5.41 -1.27
C ARG A 68 -5.93 5.84 -2.58
N ILE A 69 -4.62 5.60 -2.74
CA ILE A 69 -3.89 5.90 -3.97
C ILE A 69 -4.44 5.04 -5.12
N MET A 70 -4.58 3.72 -4.91
CA MET A 70 -5.13 2.80 -5.92
C MET A 70 -6.53 3.22 -6.37
N ARG A 71 -7.44 3.52 -5.44
CA ARG A 71 -8.79 3.98 -5.76
C ARG A 71 -8.79 5.27 -6.58
N LYS A 72 -7.86 6.19 -6.30
CA LYS A 72 -7.71 7.43 -7.07
C LYS A 72 -7.23 7.14 -8.49
N VAL A 73 -6.32 6.18 -8.68
CA VAL A 73 -5.87 5.73 -10.01
C VAL A 73 -7.04 5.11 -10.78
N ALA A 74 -7.77 4.16 -10.17
CA ALA A 74 -8.94 3.53 -10.78
C ALA A 74 -9.98 4.57 -11.23
N THR A 75 -10.30 5.54 -10.35
CA THR A 75 -11.22 6.64 -10.69
C THR A 75 -10.72 7.47 -11.87
N ARG A 76 -9.42 7.75 -11.96
CA ARG A 76 -8.84 8.50 -13.09
C ARG A 76 -8.93 7.73 -14.40
N LEU A 77 -8.72 6.42 -14.37
CA LEU A 77 -8.82 5.56 -15.54
C LEU A 77 -10.25 5.52 -16.08
N VAL A 78 -11.25 5.39 -15.20
CA VAL A 78 -12.67 5.41 -15.62
C VAL A 78 -13.08 6.78 -16.16
N LYS A 79 -12.62 7.87 -15.54
CA LYS A 79 -12.97 9.25 -15.95
C LYS A 79 -12.26 9.74 -17.21
N LYS A 80 -11.10 9.16 -17.54
CA LYS A 80 -10.43 9.40 -18.82
C LYS A 80 -10.74 8.21 -19.72
N PRO A 81 -11.91 8.17 -20.41
CA PRO A 81 -12.10 7.16 -21.44
C PRO A 81 -10.92 7.30 -22.39
N SER A 82 -10.18 6.21 -22.58
CA SER A 82 -9.06 6.19 -23.48
C SER A 82 -9.55 6.60 -24.87
N THR A 83 -9.21 7.81 -25.30
CA THR A 83 -9.09 8.12 -26.72
C THR A 83 -7.96 7.24 -27.26
N ARG A 84 -8.29 6.00 -27.59
CA ARG A 84 -7.49 5.19 -28.51
C ARG A 84 -7.98 5.55 -29.91
N ASN A 85 -7.21 6.38 -30.60
CA ASN A 85 -7.16 6.40 -32.06
C ASN A 85 -6.49 5.10 -32.54
#